data_AF-A0AAQ3TUE6-F1
#
_entry.id   AF-A0AAQ3TUE6-F1
#
_cell.length_a   1.000
_cell.length_b   1.000
_cell.length_c   1.000
_cell.angle_alpha   90.00
_cell.angle_beta   90.00
_cell.angle_gamma   90.00
#
_symmetry.space_group_name_H-M   'P 1'
#
loop_
_entity.id
_entity.type
_entity.pdbx_description
1 polymer ?
#
loop_
_entity_poly.entity_id
_entity_poly.type
_entity_poly.pdbx_seq_one_letter_code
_entity_poly.pdbx_strand_id
1 'polypeptide(L)'
;MAASKLPEMALRLCVVPLALASLWEMATNAQADDTYGQVKFSDLSGFSYLVATNAVTAACSVASVLLSFRPLHARCHWLIFLMDQASAYLLVTSASAAAELLQLARRGDRDVSWGEVCSYFGRFCGKATVSLALHAAALACFVALALVSGSRALSSRCHAAPAGGADDAASEAKQAQAGEEQGRRQ
;
A
#
# COMPACT_ATOMS: atom_id res chain seq x y z
N MET A 1 -14.69 -9.81 25.18
CA MET A 1 -14.47 -8.62 24.32
C MET A 1 -12.98 -8.22 24.15
N ALA A 2 -12.03 -8.73 24.93
CA ALA A 2 -10.61 -8.34 24.83
C ALA A 2 -9.76 -9.15 23.80
N ALA A 3 -10.11 -10.41 23.53
CA ALA A 3 -9.25 -11.30 22.73
C ALA A 3 -9.17 -10.96 21.22
N SER A 4 -10.17 -10.25 20.66
CA SER A 4 -10.26 -10.00 19.21
C SER A 4 -9.62 -8.68 18.73
N LYS A 5 -9.20 -7.81 19.66
CA LYS A 5 -8.53 -6.52 19.36
C LYS A 5 -7.01 -6.65 19.28
N LEU A 6 -6.46 -7.71 19.88
CA LEU A 6 -5.02 -7.97 19.92
C LEU A 6 -4.38 -8.07 18.53
N PRO A 7 -4.90 -8.85 17.55
CA PRO A 7 -4.30 -8.93 16.23
C PRO A 7 -4.36 -7.62 15.46
N GLU A 8 -5.47 -6.86 15.51
CA GLU A 8 -5.54 -5.54 14.86
C GLU A 8 -4.52 -4.55 15.42
N MET A 9 -4.38 -4.50 16.74
CA MET A 9 -3.43 -3.60 17.38
C MET A 9 -1.98 -4.02 17.09
N ALA A 10 -1.69 -5.33 17.06
CA ALA A 10 -0.38 -5.83 16.68
C ALA A 10 -0.03 -5.46 15.23
N LEU A 11 -0.95 -5.67 14.28
CA LEU A 11 -0.72 -5.30 12.89
C LEU A 11 -0.51 -3.79 12.70
N ARG A 12 -1.29 -2.94 13.38
CA ARG A 12 -1.07 -1.49 13.35
C ARG A 12 0.27 -1.08 13.97
N LEU A 13 0.68 -1.75 15.05
CA LEU A 13 1.97 -1.50 15.69
C LEU A 13 3.14 -1.96 14.82
N CYS A 14 3.00 -3.04 14.04
CA CYS A 14 4.02 -3.54 13.12
C CYS A 14 4.19 -2.66 11.87
N VAL A 15 3.11 -2.04 11.37
CA VAL A 15 3.16 -1.18 10.17
C VAL A 15 4.06 0.04 10.38
N VAL A 16 4.01 0.66 11.56
CA VAL A 16 4.79 1.88 11.85
C VAL A 16 6.31 1.67 11.67
N PRO A 17 6.97 0.70 12.32
CA PRO A 17 8.40 0.47 12.13
C PRO A 17 8.73 0.00 10.71
N LEU A 18 7.86 -0.77 10.05
CA LEU A 18 8.06 -1.18 8.64
C LEU A 18 8.08 0.03 7.70
N ALA A 19 7.08 0.93 7.83
CA ALA A 19 6.98 2.14 7.03
C ALA A 19 8.14 3.11 7.31
N LEU A 20 8.53 3.28 8.58
CA LEU A 20 9.68 4.12 8.96
C LEU A 20 11.01 3.53 8.46
N ALA A 21 11.19 2.22 8.52
CA ALA A 21 12.39 1.58 7.99
C ALA A 21 12.47 1.71 6.46
N SER A 22 11.36 1.49 5.76
CA SER A 22 11.26 1.69 4.30
C SER A 22 11.58 3.14 3.91
N LEU A 23 10.96 4.09 4.62
CA LEU A 23 11.19 5.53 4.47
C LEU A 23 12.66 5.88 4.66
N TRP A 24 13.25 5.45 5.78
CA TRP A 24 14.62 5.76 6.14
C TRP A 24 15.62 5.21 5.12
N GLU A 25 15.44 3.94 4.75
CA GLU A 25 16.31 3.27 3.78
C GLU A 25 16.29 3.96 2.41
N MET A 26 15.12 4.42 1.96
CA MET A 26 14.99 5.14 0.69
C MET A 26 15.43 6.61 0.79
N ALA A 27 15.09 7.32 1.86
CA ALA A 27 15.44 8.73 2.04
C ALA A 27 16.95 8.94 2.19
N THR A 28 17.66 7.94 2.70
CA THR A 28 19.14 7.94 2.76
C THR A 28 19.79 7.37 1.50
N ASN A 29 18.99 6.97 0.51
CA ASN A 29 19.49 6.36 -0.71
C ASN A 29 19.97 7.43 -1.70
N ALA A 30 21.28 7.67 -1.69
CA ALA A 30 21.98 8.48 -2.67
C ALA A 30 23.30 7.80 -3.04
N GLN A 31 23.64 7.81 -4.32
CA GLN A 31 24.91 7.30 -4.81
C GLN A 31 25.48 8.26 -5.85
N ALA A 32 26.77 8.56 -5.75
CA ALA A 32 27.50 9.34 -6.74
C ALA A 32 28.53 8.44 -7.43
N ASP A 33 28.67 8.63 -8.74
CA ASP A 33 29.66 8.00 -9.59
C ASP A 33 30.40 9.08 -10.37
N ASP A 34 31.73 9.02 -10.41
CA ASP A 34 32.56 10.07 -11.02
C ASP A 34 32.42 10.12 -12.56
N THR A 35 31.94 9.04 -13.19
CA THR A 35 31.79 8.95 -14.65
C THR A 35 30.37 9.28 -15.11
N TYR A 36 29.35 8.89 -14.33
CA TYR A 36 27.93 8.99 -14.70
C TYR A 36 27.14 10.04 -13.91
N GLY A 37 27.76 10.66 -12.90
CA GLY A 37 27.13 11.68 -12.07
C GLY A 37 26.44 11.12 -10.83
N GLN A 38 25.52 11.91 -10.26
CA GLN A 38 24.86 11.60 -8.98
C GLN A 38 23.39 11.20 -9.20
N VAL A 39 22.96 10.12 -8.54
CA VAL A 39 21.56 9.66 -8.52
C VAL A 39 21.03 9.70 -7.09
N LYS A 40 19.91 10.39 -6.89
CA LYS A 40 19.18 10.45 -5.62
C LYS A 40 17.77 9.90 -5.77
N PHE A 41 17.20 9.44 -4.66
CA PHE A 41 15.79 9.02 -4.62
C PHE A 41 14.82 10.14 -5.03
N SER A 42 15.19 11.41 -4.80
CA SER A 42 14.38 12.59 -5.15
C SER A 42 14.23 12.81 -6.65
N ASP A 43 15.19 12.31 -7.45
CA ASP A 43 15.21 12.52 -8.90
C ASP A 43 14.25 11.55 -9.61
N LEU A 44 13.93 10.44 -8.95
CA LEU A 44 13.02 9.41 -9.43
C LEU A 44 11.65 9.57 -8.76
N SER A 45 10.67 10.04 -9.52
CA SER A 45 9.32 10.37 -9.04
C SER A 45 8.64 9.21 -8.29
N GLY A 46 8.82 7.96 -8.74
CA GLY A 46 8.23 6.79 -8.08
C GLY A 46 8.86 6.48 -6.71
N PHE A 47 10.17 6.69 -6.53
CA PHE A 47 10.80 6.52 -5.21
C PHE A 47 10.44 7.66 -4.26
N SER A 48 10.38 8.89 -4.75
CA SER A 48 9.86 10.04 -3.98
C SER A 48 8.41 9.80 -3.54
N TYR A 49 7.56 9.28 -4.42
CA TYR A 49 6.18 8.93 -4.08
C TYR A 49 6.08 7.81 -3.04
N LEU A 50 6.95 6.80 -3.09
CA LEU A 50 7.05 5.74 -2.07
C LEU A 50 7.46 6.31 -0.70
N VAL A 51 8.41 7.25 -0.66
CA VAL A 51 8.82 7.94 0.58
C VAL A 51 7.66 8.75 1.15
N ALA A 52 7.02 9.60 0.33
CA ALA A 52 5.86 10.40 0.75
C ALA A 52 4.73 9.51 1.30
N THR A 53 4.45 8.40 0.63
CA THR A 53 3.40 7.46 1.03
C THR A 53 3.71 6.77 2.36
N ASN A 54 4.94 6.32 2.58
CA ASN A 54 5.35 5.77 3.87
C ASN A 54 5.20 6.79 5.02
N ALA A 55 5.55 8.06 4.78
CA ALA A 55 5.41 9.12 5.77
C ALA A 55 3.94 9.37 6.15
N VAL A 56 3.04 9.47 5.14
CA VAL A 56 1.60 9.62 5.35
C VAL A 56 1.04 8.40 6.10
N THR A 57 1.42 7.20 5.70
CA THR A 57 0.97 5.95 6.32
C THR A 57 1.38 5.89 7.80
N ALA A 58 2.62 6.26 8.13
CA ALA A 58 3.09 6.31 9.51
C ALA A 58 2.29 7.33 10.34
N ALA A 59 2.04 8.53 9.80
CA ALA A 59 1.23 9.56 10.45
C ALA A 59 -0.23 9.10 10.68
N CYS A 60 -0.86 8.51 9.67
CA CYS A 60 -2.21 7.95 9.75
C CYS A 60 -2.32 6.82 10.78
N SER A 61 -1.28 5.97 10.87
CA SER A 61 -1.22 4.87 11.83
C SER A 61 -1.13 5.39 13.27
N VAL A 62 -0.26 6.37 13.52
CA VAL A 62 -0.15 7.02 14.84
C VAL A 62 -1.45 7.74 15.21
N ALA A 63 -2.04 8.48 14.28
CA ALA A 63 -3.33 9.15 14.49
C ALA A 63 -4.43 8.14 14.87
N SER A 64 -4.50 7.01 14.17
CA SER A 64 -5.49 5.95 14.42
C SER A 64 -5.33 5.32 15.81
N VAL A 65 -4.09 5.14 16.28
CA VAL A 65 -3.79 4.66 17.63
C VAL A 65 -4.24 5.69 18.67
N LEU A 66 -3.89 6.97 18.50
CA LEU A 66 -4.28 8.04 19.41
C LEU A 66 -5.81 8.21 19.51
N LEU A 67 -6.49 8.15 18.36
CA LEU A 67 -7.96 8.19 18.27
C LEU A 67 -8.62 6.99 18.98
N SER A 68 -7.96 5.83 19.02
CA SER A 68 -8.48 4.63 19.68
C SER A 68 -8.46 4.72 21.22
N PHE A 69 -7.61 5.56 21.80
CA PHE A 69 -7.55 5.77 23.26
C PHE A 69 -8.55 6.80 23.79
N ARG A 70 -9.12 7.63 22.91
CA ARG A 70 -10.06 8.68 23.30
C ARG A 70 -11.50 8.13 23.25
N PRO A 71 -12.31 8.26 24.31
CA PRO A 71 -13.71 7.84 24.30
C PRO A 71 -14.52 8.83 23.45
N LEU A 72 -14.47 8.67 22.13
CA LEU A 72 -15.17 9.54 21.19
C LEU A 72 -16.12 8.74 20.29
N HIS A 73 -17.21 9.42 19.92
CA HIS A 73 -18.40 8.95 19.20
C HIS A 73 -18.15 8.02 17.99
N ALA A 74 -19.20 7.28 17.58
CA ALA A 74 -19.23 6.38 16.42
C ALA A 74 -18.66 6.94 15.10
N ARG A 75 -18.63 8.27 14.92
CA ARG A 75 -17.97 8.95 13.77
C ARG A 75 -16.46 8.66 13.67
N CYS A 76 -15.77 8.43 14.78
CA CYS A 76 -14.34 8.14 14.79
C CYS A 76 -14.00 6.75 14.22
N HIS A 77 -14.88 5.76 14.38
CA HIS A 77 -14.64 4.44 13.79
C HIS A 77 -14.69 4.45 12.26
N TRP A 78 -15.59 5.23 11.67
CA TRP A 78 -15.66 5.39 10.22
C TRP A 78 -14.43 6.13 9.66
N LEU A 79 -13.96 7.16 10.36
CA LEU A 79 -12.73 7.87 9.99
C LEU A 79 -11.49 6.97 10.02
N ILE A 80 -11.34 6.13 11.05
CA ILE A 80 -10.22 5.17 11.15
C ILE A 80 -10.27 4.17 9.99
N PHE A 81 -11.46 3.64 9.68
CA PHE A 81 -11.63 2.73 8.54
C PHE A 81 -11.27 3.40 7.20
N LEU A 82 -11.70 4.65 6.99
CA LEU A 82 -11.37 5.41 5.78
C LEU A 82 -9.85 5.67 5.68
N MET A 83 -9.19 6.00 6.79
CA MET A 83 -7.74 6.20 6.84
C MET A 83 -6.97 4.91 6.56
N ASP A 84 -7.41 3.77 7.11
CA ASP A 84 -6.82 2.46 6.85
C ASP A 84 -6.93 2.10 5.35
N GLN A 85 -8.10 2.31 4.76
CA GLN A 85 -8.34 2.02 3.35
C GLN A 85 -7.56 2.97 2.41
N ALA A 86 -7.51 4.27 2.74
CA ALA A 86 -6.73 5.24 1.99
C ALA A 86 -5.23 4.91 2.03
N SER A 87 -4.71 4.51 3.19
CA SER A 87 -3.31 4.10 3.34
C SER A 87 -3.00 2.87 2.49
N ALA A 88 -3.88 1.86 2.49
CA ALA A 88 -3.72 0.67 1.66
C ALA A 88 -3.66 1.01 0.15
N TYR A 89 -4.54 1.90 -0.31
CA TYR A 89 -4.55 2.35 -1.70
C TYR A 89 -3.27 3.12 -2.07
N LEU A 90 -2.81 4.04 -1.22
CA LEU A 90 -1.57 4.76 -1.47
C LEU A 90 -0.37 3.81 -1.53
N LEU A 91 -0.27 2.86 -0.59
CA LEU A 91 0.82 1.88 -0.56
C LEU A 91 0.87 1.03 -1.84
N VAL A 92 -0.28 0.55 -2.35
CA VAL A 92 -0.27 -0.27 -3.58
C VAL A 92 0.08 0.54 -4.81
N THR A 93 -0.43 1.77 -4.94
CA THR A 93 -0.10 2.62 -6.10
C THR A 93 1.37 3.05 -6.08
N SER A 94 1.93 3.40 -4.92
CA SER A 94 3.35 3.74 -4.83
C SER A 94 4.26 2.54 -5.00
N ALA A 95 3.86 1.36 -4.49
CA ALA A 95 4.60 0.12 -4.73
C ALA A 95 4.69 -0.20 -6.23
N SER A 96 3.58 -0.07 -6.97
CA SER A 96 3.55 -0.29 -8.41
C SER A 96 4.47 0.69 -9.14
N ALA A 97 4.35 2.00 -8.86
CA ALA A 97 5.20 3.01 -9.50
C ALA A 97 6.71 2.79 -9.21
N ALA A 98 7.05 2.47 -7.97
CA ALA A 98 8.44 2.19 -7.59
C ALA A 98 8.96 0.87 -8.18
N ALA A 99 8.10 -0.15 -8.29
CA ALA A 99 8.45 -1.43 -8.90
C ALA A 99 8.75 -1.28 -10.39
N GLU A 100 7.92 -0.53 -11.12
CA GLU A 100 8.14 -0.24 -12.54
C GLU A 100 9.48 0.48 -12.74
N LEU A 101 9.73 1.57 -12.00
CA LEU A 101 11.02 2.28 -12.08
C LEU A 101 12.21 1.37 -11.75
N LEU A 102 12.08 0.50 -10.76
CA LEU A 102 13.14 -0.44 -10.41
C LEU A 102 13.34 -1.54 -11.47
N GLN A 103 12.27 -1.93 -12.19
CA GLN A 103 12.39 -2.84 -13.35
C GLN A 103 13.08 -2.13 -14.52
N LEU A 104 12.67 -0.92 -14.87
CA LEU A 104 13.35 -0.09 -15.87
C LEU A 104 14.83 0.12 -15.53
N ALA A 105 15.14 0.40 -14.25
CA ALA A 105 16.52 0.56 -13.82
C ALA A 105 17.35 -0.73 -13.92
N ARG A 106 16.74 -1.91 -13.79
CA ARG A 106 17.43 -3.22 -13.85
C ARG A 106 17.50 -3.85 -15.23
N ARG A 107 16.51 -3.62 -16.09
CA ARG A 107 16.44 -4.27 -17.42
C ARG A 107 16.63 -3.29 -18.57
N GLY A 108 16.42 -2.00 -18.31
CA GLY A 108 16.25 -0.99 -19.36
C GLY A 108 14.94 -1.19 -20.14
N ASP A 109 14.66 -0.23 -21.00
CA ASP A 109 13.60 -0.34 -22.01
C ASP A 109 14.06 0.38 -23.29
N ARG A 110 14.05 -0.35 -24.40
CA ARG A 110 14.49 0.16 -25.70
C ARG A 110 13.49 1.13 -26.31
N ASP A 111 12.20 0.96 -26.03
CA ASP A 111 11.13 1.75 -26.65
C ASP A 111 11.13 3.19 -26.13
N VAL A 112 11.53 3.40 -24.88
CA VAL A 112 11.72 4.72 -24.26
C VAL A 112 13.19 5.14 -24.15
N SER A 113 14.11 4.42 -24.81
CA SER A 113 15.56 4.68 -24.79
C SER A 113 16.18 4.74 -23.38
N TRP A 114 15.65 3.95 -22.44
CA TRP A 114 16.13 3.88 -21.07
C TRP A 114 17.17 2.76 -20.91
N GLY A 115 18.39 3.10 -20.50
CA GLY A 115 19.47 2.14 -20.26
C GLY A 115 19.41 1.47 -18.88
N GLU A 116 20.09 0.33 -18.72
CA GLU A 116 20.24 -0.30 -17.41
C GLU A 116 21.08 0.57 -16.48
N VAL A 117 20.49 1.02 -15.38
CA VAL A 117 21.11 1.91 -14.39
C VAL A 117 21.74 1.11 -13.25
N CYS A 118 21.13 -0.01 -12.88
CA CYS A 118 21.57 -0.81 -11.73
C CYS A 118 22.91 -1.53 -11.94
N SER A 119 23.39 -1.65 -13.17
CA SER A 119 24.74 -2.12 -13.49
C SER A 119 25.82 -1.18 -12.96
N TYR A 120 25.56 0.14 -12.99
CA TYR A 120 26.45 1.18 -12.48
C TYR A 120 26.14 1.53 -11.01
N PHE A 121 24.85 1.68 -10.68
CA PHE A 121 24.38 2.10 -9.36
C PHE A 121 23.84 0.92 -8.52
N GLY A 122 24.61 -0.18 -8.45
CA GLY A 122 24.17 -1.41 -7.80
C GLY A 122 23.82 -1.25 -6.32
N ARG A 123 24.54 -0.40 -5.58
CA ARG A 123 24.26 -0.13 -4.15
C ARG A 123 22.95 0.63 -3.99
N PHE A 124 22.70 1.63 -4.82
CA PHE A 124 21.44 2.36 -4.85
C PHE A 124 20.26 1.43 -5.13
N CYS A 125 20.37 0.57 -6.15
CA CYS A 125 19.33 -0.40 -6.50
C CYS A 125 19.12 -1.47 -5.43
N GLY A 126 20.18 -1.87 -4.72
CA GLY A 126 20.09 -2.76 -3.57
C GLY A 126 19.25 -2.15 -2.44
N LYS A 127 19.58 -0.93 -2.01
CA LYS A 127 18.82 -0.20 -0.97
C LYS A 127 17.38 0.06 -1.42
N ALA A 128 17.17 0.44 -2.68
CA ALA A 128 15.83 0.64 -3.24
C ALA A 128 14.99 -0.65 -3.20
N THR A 129 15.59 -1.81 -3.52
CA THR A 129 14.93 -3.11 -3.44
C THR A 129 14.54 -3.46 -2.01
N VAL A 130 15.44 -3.24 -1.04
CA VAL A 130 15.14 -3.48 0.38
C VAL A 130 14.03 -2.57 0.87
N SER A 131 14.07 -1.29 0.52
CA SER A 131 13.01 -0.33 0.88
C SER A 131 11.65 -0.73 0.29
N LEU A 132 11.61 -1.15 -0.99
CA LEU A 132 10.40 -1.63 -1.64
C LEU A 132 9.85 -2.90 -0.99
N ALA A 133 10.73 -3.83 -0.57
CA ALA A 133 10.32 -5.03 0.14
C ALA A 133 9.69 -4.71 1.52
N LEU A 134 10.27 -3.77 2.27
CA LEU A 134 9.70 -3.30 3.53
C LEU A 134 8.34 -2.61 3.32
N HIS A 135 8.22 -1.82 2.24
CA HIS A 135 6.97 -1.17 1.85
C HIS A 135 5.89 -2.19 1.48
N ALA A 136 6.24 -3.23 0.71
CA ALA A 136 5.34 -4.33 0.37
C ALA A 136 4.91 -5.13 1.61
N ALA A 137 5.79 -5.33 2.59
CA ALA A 137 5.43 -5.94 3.86
C ALA A 137 4.43 -5.08 4.65
N ALA A 138 4.60 -3.75 4.67
CA ALA A 138 3.61 -2.85 5.27
C ALA A 138 2.24 -2.93 4.55
N LEU A 139 2.24 -2.99 3.22
CA LEU A 139 1.03 -3.21 2.42
C LEU A 139 0.35 -4.53 2.79
N ALA A 140 1.10 -5.62 2.91
CA ALA A 140 0.55 -6.92 3.31
C ALA A 140 -0.12 -6.88 4.69
N CYS A 141 0.45 -6.12 5.64
CA CYS A 141 -0.19 -5.88 6.93
C CYS A 141 -1.55 -5.15 6.79
N PHE A 142 -1.65 -4.11 5.95
CA PHE A 142 -2.92 -3.44 5.70
C PHE A 142 -3.96 -4.34 5.01
N VAL A 143 -3.54 -5.17 4.07
CA VAL A 143 -4.42 -6.16 3.43
C VAL A 143 -4.94 -7.16 4.46
N ALA A 144 -4.09 -7.66 5.35
CA ALA A 144 -4.51 -8.54 6.44
C ALA A 144 -5.49 -7.84 7.40
N LEU A 145 -5.29 -6.55 7.72
CA LEU A 145 -6.25 -5.75 8.51
C LEU A 145 -7.61 -5.66 7.80
N ALA A 146 -7.63 -5.40 6.49
CA ALA A 146 -8.86 -5.34 5.71
C ALA A 146 -9.60 -6.69 5.69
N LEU A 147 -8.88 -7.81 5.54
CA LEU A 147 -9.44 -9.16 5.56
C LEU A 147 -10.02 -9.52 6.94
N VAL A 148 -9.31 -9.18 8.02
CA VAL A 148 -9.80 -9.40 9.39
C VAL A 148 -11.05 -8.54 9.67
N SER A 149 -11.10 -7.31 9.15
CA SER A 149 -12.29 -6.45 9.24
C SER A 149 -13.47 -7.00 8.44
N GLY A 150 -13.23 -7.37 7.18
CA GLY A 150 -14.24 -7.91 6.26
C GLY A 150 -14.82 -9.24 6.72
N SER A 151 -13.97 -10.17 7.18
CA SER A 151 -14.42 -11.48 7.69
C SER A 151 -15.35 -11.36 8.90
N ARG A 152 -15.12 -10.38 9.79
CA ARG A 152 -16.04 -10.09 10.91
C ARG A 152 -17.33 -9.44 10.45
N ALA A 153 -17.28 -8.58 9.44
CA ALA A 153 -18.48 -8.00 8.85
C ALA A 153 -19.34 -9.06 8.13
N LEU A 154 -18.70 -10.08 7.55
CA LEU A 154 -19.39 -11.20 6.92
C LEU A 154 -19.93 -12.20 7.96
N SER A 155 -19.14 -12.53 8.99
CA SER A 155 -19.59 -13.46 10.02
C SER A 155 -20.71 -12.90 10.90
N SER A 156 -20.72 -11.58 11.17
CA SER A 156 -21.84 -10.93 11.85
C SER A 156 -23.13 -10.95 11.01
N ARG A 157 -23.02 -10.84 9.68
CA ARG A 157 -24.15 -10.98 8.75
C ARG A 157 -24.66 -12.42 8.66
N CYS A 158 -23.79 -13.43 8.76
CA CYS A 158 -24.23 -14.84 8.83
C CYS A 158 -24.98 -15.18 10.13
N HIS A 159 -24.72 -14.48 11.24
CA HIS A 159 -25.50 -14.60 12.48
C HIS A 159 -26.79 -13.77 12.48
N ALA A 160 -26.89 -12.76 11.62
CA ALA A 160 -28.04 -11.90 11.44
C ALA A 160 -28.83 -12.26 10.17
N ALA A 161 -28.99 -13.55 9.87
CA ALA A 161 -29.99 -13.98 8.91
C ALA A 161 -31.39 -13.85 9.55
N PRO A 162 -32.25 -12.96 9.02
CA PRO A 162 -33.44 -13.42 8.36
C PRO A 162 -33.19 -13.35 6.84
N ALA A 163 -33.72 -14.32 6.13
CA ALA A 163 -33.52 -14.55 4.71
C ALA A 163 -33.64 -13.27 3.84
N GLY A 164 -32.71 -13.07 2.89
CA GLY A 164 -32.96 -12.23 1.71
C GLY A 164 -31.93 -11.17 1.35
N GLY A 165 -30.65 -11.50 1.17
CA GLY A 165 -29.64 -10.52 0.71
C GLY A 165 -28.54 -11.08 -0.20
N ALA A 166 -28.77 -12.26 -0.79
CA ALA A 166 -27.84 -12.85 -1.75
C ALA A 166 -27.98 -12.27 -3.17
N ASP A 167 -28.95 -11.37 -3.38
CA ASP A 167 -29.33 -10.91 -4.72
C ASP A 167 -28.56 -9.67 -5.21
N ASP A 168 -27.96 -8.87 -4.32
CA ASP A 168 -27.35 -7.58 -4.71
C ASP A 168 -25.92 -7.71 -5.27
N ALA A 169 -25.09 -8.59 -4.71
CA ALA A 169 -23.70 -8.76 -5.17
C ALA A 169 -23.60 -9.53 -6.50
N ALA A 170 -24.59 -10.37 -6.81
CA ALA A 170 -24.69 -11.04 -8.11
C ALA A 170 -25.15 -10.07 -9.21
N SER A 171 -25.85 -8.98 -8.86
CA SER A 171 -26.36 -7.96 -9.78
C SER A 171 -25.23 -7.07 -10.32
N GLU A 172 -24.33 -6.59 -9.45
CA GLU A 172 -23.21 -5.71 -9.87
C GLU A 172 -22.18 -6.43 -10.76
N ALA A 173 -21.89 -7.72 -10.50
CA ALA A 173 -20.99 -8.51 -11.35
C ALA A 173 -21.57 -8.76 -12.76
N LYS A 174 -22.89 -8.94 -12.85
CA LYS A 174 -23.56 -9.16 -14.13
C LYS A 174 -23.65 -7.87 -14.97
N GLN A 175 -23.73 -6.72 -14.31
CA GLN A 175 -23.82 -5.41 -14.96
C GLN A 175 -22.47 -4.92 -15.51
N ALA A 176 -21.36 -5.28 -14.86
CA ALA A 176 -20.01 -5.00 -15.36
C ALA A 176 -19.64 -5.86 -16.60
N GLN A 177 -20.08 -7.13 -16.65
CA GLN A 177 -19.82 -8.00 -17.80
C GLN A 177 -20.70 -7.70 -19.02
N ALA A 178 -21.93 -7.21 -18.84
CA ALA A 178 -22.80 -6.82 -19.96
C ALA A 178 -22.29 -5.57 -20.71
N GLY A 179 -21.57 -4.68 -20.03
CA GLY A 179 -20.96 -3.49 -20.64
C GLY A 179 -19.76 -3.80 -21.55
N GLU A 180 -18.99 -4.84 -21.25
CA GLU A 180 -17.78 -5.18 -22.02
C GLU A 180 -18.10 -5.93 -23.33
N GLU A 181 -19.17 -6.74 -23.37
CA GLU A 181 -19.53 -7.48 -24.60
C GLU A 181 -20.14 -6.57 -25.69
N GLN A 182 -20.75 -5.45 -25.29
CA GLN A 182 -21.36 -4.50 -26.24
C GLN A 182 -20.35 -3.51 -26.83
N GLY A 183 -19.24 -3.22 -26.15
CA GLY A 183 -18.13 -2.42 -26.67
C GLY A 183 -17.21 -3.17 -27.63
N ARG A 184 -17.25 -4.51 -27.66
CA ARG A 184 -16.45 -5.36 -28.56
C ARG A 184 -17.16 -5.72 -29.87
N ARG A 185 -18.44 -5.35 -30.01
CA ARG A 185 -19.28 -5.59 -31.20
C ARG A 185 -19.66 -4.30 -31.95
N GLN A 186 -19.02 -3.17 -31.65
CA GLN A 186 -19.10 -1.94 -32.43
C GLN A 186 -17.76 -1.62 -33.07
#